data_AF-A0A964K6N3-F1
#
_entry.id   AF-A0A964K6N3-F1
#
_cell.length_a   1.000
_cell.length_b   1.000
_cell.length_c   1.000
_cell.angle_alpha   90.00
_cell.angle_beta   90.00
_cell.angle_gamma   90.00
#
_symmetry.space_group_name_H-M   'P 1'
#
loop_
_entity.id
_entity.type
_entity.pdbx_description
1 polymer ?
#
loop_
_entity_poly.entity_id
_entity_poly.type
_entity_poly.pdbx_seq_one_letter_code
_entity_poly.pdbx_strand_id
1 'polypeptide(L)'
;MNFEISLIWESLPKIAEGAELTVRLHLLSLVFGTVLALGLVLMRISGIAILSWPAFAYIYVFRGTPLLVQVFLIYYGLAQFEFIRASPLWIILREPFWCAIIAFSLNVAAYTAEILRGGIQGVDQGLHEAGRALGLSTSQRFIHVTAPIAIRLSLPAYGNEMISLMKGTALVSLITMYDITGVARTIMARTFAPYEIFISAAIVYLGLTWLIQRAIAHAERRFSRYVRA
;
A
#
# COMPACT_ATOMS: atom_id res chain seq x y z
N MET A 1 -5.86 -37.35 10.36
CA MET A 1 -5.92 -35.99 10.94
C MET A 1 -7.39 -35.64 11.06
N ASN A 2 -7.87 -35.47 12.29
CA ASN A 2 -9.22 -34.94 12.52
C ASN A 2 -9.11 -33.41 12.53
N PHE A 3 -10.06 -32.75 11.88
CA PHE A 3 -10.12 -31.29 11.86
C PHE A 3 -10.59 -30.78 13.21
N GLU A 4 -9.74 -30.05 13.93
CA GLU A 4 -10.01 -29.63 15.32
C GLU A 4 -10.43 -28.16 15.37
N ILE A 5 -11.74 -27.91 15.47
CA ILE A 5 -12.29 -26.55 15.55
C ILE A 5 -11.82 -25.81 16.81
N SER A 6 -11.59 -26.52 17.91
CA SER A 6 -11.06 -25.95 19.16
C SER A 6 -9.72 -25.24 18.94
N LEU A 7 -8.84 -25.85 18.14
CA LEU A 7 -7.52 -25.30 17.85
C LEU A 7 -7.58 -23.95 17.14
N ILE A 8 -8.65 -23.70 16.36
CA ILE A 8 -8.88 -22.42 15.70
C ILE A 8 -9.07 -21.32 16.76
N TRP A 9 -10.00 -21.54 17.70
CA TRP A 9 -10.32 -20.56 18.72
C TRP A 9 -9.18 -20.31 19.71
N GLU A 10 -8.44 -21.37 20.06
CA GLU A 10 -7.28 -21.27 20.96
C GLU A 10 -6.09 -20.54 20.33
N SER A 11 -5.94 -20.63 19.00
CA SER A 11 -4.81 -20.00 18.29
C SER A 11 -5.04 -18.54 17.95
N LEU A 12 -6.30 -18.08 17.89
CA LEU A 12 -6.66 -16.70 17.54
C LEU A 12 -5.94 -15.63 18.38
N PRO A 13 -5.93 -15.68 19.73
CA PRO A 13 -5.28 -14.65 20.54
C PRO A 13 -3.78 -14.54 20.22
N LYS A 14 -3.09 -15.68 20.09
CA LYS A 14 -1.66 -15.72 19.77
C LYS A 14 -1.38 -15.15 18.39
N ILE A 15 -2.18 -15.54 17.39
CA ILE A 15 -2.03 -15.03 16.02
C ILE A 15 -2.31 -13.52 15.95
N ALA A 16 -3.24 -13.03 16.77
CA ALA A 16 -3.55 -11.60 16.85
C ALA A 16 -2.39 -10.76 17.42
N GLU A 17 -1.44 -11.35 18.17
CA GLU A 17 -0.21 -10.65 18.59
C GLU A 17 0.61 -10.17 17.39
N GLY A 18 0.60 -10.92 16.29
CA GLY A 18 1.24 -10.52 15.03
C GLY A 18 0.58 -9.32 14.34
N ALA A 19 -0.65 -8.97 14.72
CA ALA A 19 -1.41 -7.90 14.08
C ALA A 19 -0.79 -6.52 14.32
N GLU A 20 -0.12 -6.31 15.46
CA GLU A 20 0.55 -5.05 15.75
C GLU A 20 1.61 -4.73 14.69
N LEU A 21 2.49 -5.70 14.39
CA LEU A 21 3.52 -5.55 13.37
C LEU A 21 2.90 -5.36 11.98
N THR A 22 1.91 -6.18 11.63
CA THR A 22 1.15 -6.08 10.37
C THR A 22 0.59 -4.67 10.18
N VAL A 23 -0.10 -4.12 11.19
CA VAL A 23 -0.70 -2.79 11.13
C VAL A 23 0.36 -1.69 11.05
N ARG A 24 1.46 -1.78 11.81
CA ARG A 24 2.57 -0.83 11.74
C ARG A 24 3.20 -0.78 10.34
N LEU A 25 3.51 -1.95 9.77
CA LEU A 25 4.04 -2.05 8.39
C LEU A 25 3.07 -1.46 7.38
N HIS A 26 1.78 -1.79 7.51
CA HIS A 26 0.74 -1.32 6.62
C HIS A 26 0.62 0.21 6.65
N LEU A 27 0.45 0.81 7.83
CA LEU A 27 0.24 2.25 7.97
C LEU A 27 1.46 3.06 7.53
N LEU A 28 2.67 2.67 7.95
CA LEU A 28 3.89 3.40 7.58
C LEU A 28 4.13 3.33 6.07
N SER A 29 3.93 2.16 5.45
CA SER A 29 4.11 2.00 4.00
C SER A 29 3.09 2.79 3.19
N LEU A 30 1.85 2.89 3.67
CA LEU A 30 0.84 3.75 3.06
C LEU A 30 1.22 5.23 3.13
N VAL A 31 1.69 5.70 4.29
CA VAL A 31 2.10 7.11 4.48
C VAL A 31 3.27 7.46 3.56
N PHE A 32 4.37 6.71 3.64
CA PHE A 32 5.55 7.00 2.81
C PHE A 32 5.28 6.78 1.32
N GLY A 33 4.57 5.70 0.97
CA GLY A 33 4.20 5.41 -0.41
C GLY A 33 3.30 6.48 -1.01
N THR A 34 2.34 7.00 -0.24
CA THR A 34 1.42 8.06 -0.72
C THR A 34 2.14 9.40 -0.87
N VAL A 35 3.04 9.76 0.06
CA VAL A 35 3.89 10.95 -0.10
C VAL A 35 4.72 10.87 -1.38
N LEU A 36 5.34 9.72 -1.64
CA LEU A 36 6.11 9.49 -2.86
C LEU A 36 5.21 9.50 -4.11
N ALA A 37 4.00 8.95 -4.02
CA ALA A 37 3.02 8.95 -5.10
C ALA A 37 2.61 10.36 -5.53
N LEU A 38 2.48 11.30 -4.58
CA LEU A 38 2.17 12.71 -4.87
C LEU A 38 3.27 13.35 -5.74
N GLY A 39 4.55 13.08 -5.44
CA GLY A 39 5.65 13.53 -6.28
C GLY A 39 5.61 12.90 -7.67
N LEU A 40 5.43 11.59 -7.74
CA LEU A 40 5.40 10.84 -9.00
C LEU A 40 4.23 11.27 -9.90
N VAL A 41 3.04 11.46 -9.35
CA VAL A 41 1.88 11.89 -10.15
C VAL A 41 2.10 13.30 -10.71
N LEU A 42 2.64 14.23 -9.92
CA LEU A 42 2.97 15.58 -10.37
C LEU A 42 4.00 15.55 -11.52
N MET A 43 5.04 14.72 -11.40
CA MET A 43 6.00 14.51 -12.48
C MET A 43 5.31 13.97 -13.74
N ARG A 44 4.41 12.99 -13.60
CA ARG A 44 3.66 12.37 -14.71
C ARG A 44 2.75 13.36 -15.43
N ILE A 45 2.08 14.25 -14.71
CA ILE A 45 1.14 15.23 -15.30
C ILE A 45 1.79 16.55 -15.71
N SER A 46 3.08 16.76 -15.43
CA SER A 46 3.77 18.03 -15.67
C SER A 46 3.84 18.47 -17.14
N GLY A 47 3.68 17.54 -18.09
CA GLY A 47 3.92 17.77 -19.51
C GLY A 47 5.39 17.88 -19.90
N ILE A 48 6.32 17.84 -18.94
CA ILE A 48 7.76 17.95 -19.16
C ILE A 48 8.33 16.54 -19.32
N ALA A 49 8.85 16.21 -20.51
CA ALA A 49 9.33 14.87 -20.82
C ALA A 49 10.43 14.38 -19.85
N ILE A 50 11.37 15.24 -19.47
CA ILE A 50 12.48 14.87 -18.56
C ILE A 50 12.01 14.53 -17.15
N LEU A 51 10.85 15.02 -16.71
CA LEU A 51 10.24 14.66 -15.43
C LEU A 51 9.28 13.47 -15.59
N SER A 52 8.49 13.47 -16.66
CA SER A 52 7.44 12.48 -16.87
C SER A 52 7.99 11.09 -17.21
N TRP A 53 9.12 11.02 -17.92
CA TRP A 53 9.70 9.74 -18.36
C TRP A 53 10.32 8.93 -17.22
N PRO A 54 11.15 9.49 -16.31
CA PRO A 54 11.63 8.75 -15.14
C PRO A 54 10.49 8.25 -14.24
N ALA A 55 9.47 9.09 -13.99
CA ALA A 55 8.31 8.68 -13.22
C ALA A 55 7.52 7.56 -13.91
N PHE A 56 7.40 7.60 -15.24
CA PHE A 56 6.78 6.53 -16.02
C PHE A 56 7.56 5.22 -15.89
N ALA A 57 8.88 5.26 -16.09
CA ALA A 57 9.74 4.09 -15.98
C ALA A 57 9.67 3.46 -14.58
N TYR A 58 9.72 4.29 -13.53
CA TYR A 58 9.50 3.86 -12.15
C TYR A 58 8.16 3.14 -11.98
N ILE A 59 7.04 3.79 -12.36
CA ILE A 59 5.70 3.23 -12.22
C ILE A 59 5.59 1.89 -12.97
N TYR A 60 6.14 1.83 -14.18
CA TYR A 60 6.13 0.63 -15.01
C TYR A 60 6.88 -0.53 -14.34
N VAL A 61 8.09 -0.29 -13.83
CA VAL A 61 8.90 -1.32 -13.17
C VAL A 61 8.23 -1.84 -11.90
N PHE A 62 7.79 -0.95 -11.00
CA PHE A 62 7.24 -1.36 -9.71
C PHE A 62 5.85 -2.01 -9.81
N ARG A 63 5.04 -1.65 -10.81
CA ARG A 63 3.77 -2.35 -11.09
C ARG A 63 3.94 -3.61 -11.93
N GLY A 64 5.02 -3.70 -12.69
CA GLY A 64 5.35 -4.85 -13.53
C GLY A 64 6.12 -5.96 -12.81
N THR A 65 6.62 -5.71 -11.60
CA THR A 65 7.41 -6.68 -10.82
C THR A 65 6.66 -7.16 -9.58
N PRO A 66 6.76 -8.45 -9.21
CA PRO A 66 6.10 -8.97 -8.02
C PRO A 66 6.59 -8.29 -6.74
N LEU A 67 5.68 -7.94 -5.84
CA LEU A 67 6.01 -7.33 -4.54
C LEU A 67 6.98 -8.20 -3.73
N LEU A 68 6.82 -9.53 -3.78
CA LEU A 68 7.74 -10.47 -3.12
C LEU A 68 9.18 -10.33 -3.64
N VAL A 69 9.35 -10.20 -4.95
CA VAL A 69 10.67 -10.01 -5.57
C VAL A 69 11.27 -8.69 -5.12
N GLN A 70 10.48 -7.61 -5.04
CA GLN A 70 10.93 -6.31 -4.54
C GLN A 70 11.44 -6.40 -3.09
N VAL A 71 10.69 -7.08 -2.21
CA VAL A 71 11.10 -7.33 -0.82
C VAL A 71 12.43 -8.09 -0.76
N PHE A 72 12.57 -9.14 -1.57
CA PHE A 72 13.80 -9.94 -1.60
C PHE A 72 15.00 -9.19 -2.16
N LEU A 73 14.82 -8.41 -3.23
CA LEU A 73 15.89 -7.60 -3.79
C LEU A 73 16.38 -6.55 -2.79
N ILE A 74 15.47 -5.93 -2.05
CA ILE A 74 15.83 -4.92 -1.05
C ILE A 74 16.50 -5.58 0.17
N TYR A 75 15.94 -6.67 0.69
CA TYR A 75 16.47 -7.32 1.88
C TYR A 75 17.74 -8.15 1.63
N TYR A 76 17.69 -9.07 0.68
CA TYR A 76 18.82 -9.97 0.38
C TYR A 76 19.78 -9.38 -0.66
N GLY A 77 19.25 -8.68 -1.67
CA GLY A 77 20.05 -8.16 -2.79
C GLY A 77 20.97 -7.01 -2.40
N LEU A 78 20.44 -5.98 -1.72
CA LEU A 78 21.26 -4.82 -1.31
C LEU A 78 22.38 -5.20 -0.35
N ALA A 79 22.18 -6.23 0.48
CA ALA A 79 23.19 -6.74 1.41
C ALA A 79 24.45 -7.30 0.71
N GLN A 80 24.35 -7.70 -0.56
CA GLN A 80 25.49 -8.27 -1.31
C GLN A 80 26.53 -7.21 -1.68
N PHE A 81 26.15 -5.94 -1.75
CA PHE A 81 27.03 -4.87 -2.20
C PHE A 81 27.80 -4.26 -1.03
N GLU A 82 29.13 -4.39 -1.04
CA GLU A 82 30.00 -3.87 0.03
C GLU A 82 29.88 -2.36 0.22
N PHE A 83 29.77 -1.59 -0.87
CA PHE A 83 29.61 -0.13 -0.79
C PHE A 83 28.32 0.27 -0.06
N ILE A 84 27.25 -0.53 -0.16
CA ILE A 84 26.00 -0.29 0.58
C ILE A 84 26.22 -0.60 2.06
N ARG A 85 26.87 -1.72 2.37
CA ARG A 85 27.17 -2.12 3.76
C ARG A 85 28.09 -1.16 4.49
N ALA A 86 29.03 -0.54 3.78
CA ALA A 86 29.92 0.49 4.31
C ALA A 86 29.26 1.87 4.43
N SER A 87 28.07 2.07 3.81
CA SER A 87 27.38 3.35 3.83
C SER A 87 26.59 3.59 5.13
N PRO A 88 26.29 4.85 5.49
CA PRO A 88 25.41 5.16 6.62
C PRO A 88 23.99 4.57 6.47
N LEU A 89 23.55 4.29 5.24
CA LEU A 89 22.24 3.69 4.96
C LEU A 89 22.14 2.27 5.52
N TRP A 90 23.26 1.58 5.75
CA TRP A 90 23.26 0.23 6.30
C TRP A 90 22.64 0.13 7.69
N ILE A 91 22.64 1.23 8.48
CA ILE A 91 21.97 1.29 9.78
C ILE A 91 20.48 0.93 9.63
N ILE A 92 19.86 1.39 8.53
CA ILE A 92 18.47 1.17 8.18
C ILE A 92 18.31 -0.13 7.38
N LEU A 93 19.15 -0.32 6.35
CA LEU A 93 19.03 -1.43 5.38
C LEU A 93 19.41 -2.81 5.92
N ARG A 94 20.03 -2.89 7.11
CA ARG A 94 20.28 -4.18 7.78
C ARG A 94 19.06 -4.73 8.52
N GLU A 95 18.09 -3.88 8.84
CA GLU A 95 16.92 -4.26 9.65
C GLU A 95 15.77 -4.70 8.72
N PRO A 96 15.23 -5.92 8.89
CA PRO A 96 14.15 -6.43 8.03
C PRO A 96 12.93 -5.50 7.98
N PHE A 97 12.60 -4.88 9.12
CA PHE A 97 11.46 -3.96 9.25
C PHE A 97 11.54 -2.80 8.28
N TRP A 98 12.69 -2.11 8.22
CA TRP A 98 12.88 -0.99 7.32
C TRP A 98 12.97 -1.42 5.86
N CYS A 99 13.59 -2.57 5.58
CA CYS A 99 13.60 -3.15 4.24
C CYS A 99 12.18 -3.42 3.71
N ALA A 100 11.30 -3.96 4.54
CA ALA A 100 9.89 -4.15 4.18
C ALA A 100 9.17 -2.83 3.96
N ILE A 101 9.34 -1.83 4.84
CA ILE A 101 8.73 -0.51 4.65
C ILE A 101 9.18 0.11 3.33
N ILE A 102 10.47 0.06 3.01
CA ILE A 102 10.98 0.60 1.75
C ILE A 102 10.34 -0.13 0.56
N ALA A 103 10.37 -1.47 0.54
CA ALA A 103 9.79 -2.26 -0.54
C ALA A 103 8.30 -1.96 -0.75
N PHE A 104 7.54 -1.98 0.34
CA PHE A 104 6.10 -1.72 0.32
C PHE A 104 5.78 -0.28 -0.05
N SER A 105 6.52 0.71 0.46
CA SER A 105 6.32 2.11 0.12
C SER A 105 6.58 2.38 -1.35
N LEU A 106 7.62 1.78 -1.94
CA LEU A 106 7.91 1.91 -3.36
C LEU A 106 6.82 1.28 -4.22
N ASN A 107 6.32 0.12 -3.83
CA ASN A 107 5.20 -0.53 -4.51
C ASN A 107 3.93 0.33 -4.45
N VAL A 108 3.51 0.72 -3.25
CA VAL A 108 2.34 1.58 -3.01
C VAL A 108 2.47 2.90 -3.78
N ALA A 109 3.65 3.49 -3.84
CA ALA A 109 3.87 4.75 -4.54
C ALA A 109 3.57 4.62 -6.04
N ALA A 110 3.98 3.52 -6.66
CA ALA A 110 3.73 3.27 -8.08
C ALA A 110 2.24 3.05 -8.38
N TYR A 111 1.55 2.23 -7.60
CA TYR A 111 0.11 2.00 -7.77
C TYR A 111 -0.72 3.24 -7.45
N THR A 112 -0.41 3.91 -6.34
CA THR A 112 -1.12 5.14 -5.91
C THR A 112 -0.91 6.28 -6.89
N ALA A 113 0.29 6.47 -7.43
CA ALA A 113 0.55 7.50 -8.43
C ALA A 113 -0.33 7.30 -9.67
N GLU A 114 -0.49 6.05 -10.11
CA GLU A 114 -1.36 5.74 -11.24
C GLU A 114 -2.85 5.93 -10.92
N ILE A 115 -3.28 5.53 -9.72
CA ILE A 115 -4.65 5.74 -9.24
C ILE A 115 -4.99 7.24 -9.22
N LEU A 116 -4.07 8.07 -8.70
CA LEU A 116 -4.23 9.52 -8.68
C LEU A 116 -4.21 10.11 -10.10
N ARG A 117 -3.32 9.62 -10.98
CA ARG A 117 -3.27 10.02 -12.39
C ARG A 117 -4.60 9.74 -13.09
N GLY A 118 -5.16 8.54 -12.88
CA GLY A 118 -6.48 8.15 -13.39
C GLY A 118 -7.60 9.03 -12.85
N GLY A 119 -7.58 9.35 -11.55
CA GLY A 119 -8.55 10.27 -10.94
C GLY A 119 -8.47 11.69 -11.51
N ILE A 120 -7.26 12.20 -11.76
CA ILE A 120 -7.04 13.52 -12.39
C ILE A 120 -7.58 13.52 -13.83
N GLN A 121 -7.31 12.46 -14.60
CA GLN A 121 -7.80 12.32 -15.97
C GLN A 121 -9.31 12.07 -16.07
N GLY A 122 -9.92 11.56 -14.99
CA GLY A 122 -11.36 11.35 -14.91
C GLY A 122 -12.17 12.62 -14.63
N VAL A 123 -11.53 13.77 -14.38
CA VAL A 123 -12.23 15.06 -14.22
C VAL A 123 -12.69 15.57 -15.58
N ASP A 124 -13.97 15.93 -15.69
CA ASP A 124 -14.59 16.41 -16.93
C ASP A 124 -13.84 17.62 -17.52
N GLN A 125 -13.55 17.57 -18.83
CA GLN A 125 -12.93 18.67 -19.56
C GLN A 125 -13.75 19.96 -19.49
N GLY A 126 -15.08 19.88 -19.42
CA GLY A 126 -15.96 21.03 -19.27
C GLY A 126 -15.67 21.85 -18.00
N LEU A 127 -15.21 21.22 -16.92
CA LEU A 127 -14.79 21.93 -15.70
C LEU A 127 -13.48 22.70 -15.89
N HIS A 128 -12.57 22.16 -16.72
CA HIS A 128 -11.33 22.84 -17.07
C HIS A 128 -11.58 24.07 -17.97
N GLU A 129 -12.54 23.96 -18.89
CA GLU A 129 -12.99 25.04 -19.77
C GLU A 129 -13.76 26.12 -19.00
N ALA A 130 -14.71 25.73 -18.14
CA ALA A 130 -15.44 26.65 -17.28
C ALA A 130 -14.50 27.46 -16.35
N GLY A 131 -13.52 26.78 -15.73
CA GLY A 131 -12.50 27.47 -14.94
C GLY A 131 -11.67 28.46 -15.76
N ARG A 132 -11.39 28.15 -17.03
CA ARG A 132 -10.68 29.06 -17.94
C ARG A 132 -11.55 30.27 -18.31
N ALA A 133 -12.83 30.06 -18.58
CA ALA A 133 -13.79 31.12 -18.87
C ALA A 133 -13.97 32.10 -17.70
N LEU A 134 -13.88 31.59 -16.46
CA LEU A 134 -13.88 32.39 -15.23
C LEU A 134 -12.54 33.07 -14.91
N GLY A 135 -11.53 32.93 -15.78
CA GLY A 135 -10.22 33.58 -15.59
C GLY A 135 -9.31 32.93 -14.54
N LEU A 136 -9.61 31.71 -14.09
CA LEU A 136 -8.78 31.01 -13.11
C LEU A 136 -7.45 30.56 -13.74
N SER A 137 -6.35 30.78 -13.01
CA SER A 137 -5.03 30.29 -13.41
C SER A 137 -4.97 28.76 -13.41
N THR A 138 -3.98 28.18 -14.09
CA THR A 138 -3.80 26.71 -14.11
C THR A 138 -3.66 26.13 -12.71
N SER A 139 -2.91 26.78 -11.82
CA SER A 139 -2.76 26.35 -10.42
C SER A 139 -4.06 26.46 -9.64
N GLN A 140 -4.81 27.55 -9.82
CA GLN A 140 -6.12 27.71 -9.17
C GLN A 140 -7.11 26.63 -9.61
N ARG A 141 -7.20 26.37 -10.92
CA ARG A 141 -8.04 25.28 -11.47
C ARG A 141 -7.63 23.93 -10.91
N PHE A 142 -6.33 23.65 -10.85
CA PHE A 142 -5.85 22.39 -10.30
C PHE A 142 -6.16 22.23 -8.81
N ILE A 143 -5.83 23.23 -7.99
CA ILE A 143 -5.97 23.15 -6.52
C ILE A 143 -7.44 23.16 -6.09
N HIS A 144 -8.27 24.01 -6.71
CA HIS A 144 -9.64 24.24 -6.24
C HIS A 144 -10.69 23.40 -6.97
N VAL A 145 -10.41 22.92 -8.20
CA VAL A 145 -11.37 22.16 -9.00
C VAL A 145 -10.89 20.73 -9.21
N THR A 146 -9.75 20.55 -9.89
CA THR A 146 -9.30 19.22 -10.32
C THR A 146 -8.91 18.33 -9.15
N ALA A 147 -8.04 18.78 -8.24
CA ALA A 147 -7.50 17.95 -7.16
C ALA A 147 -8.59 17.44 -6.19
N PRO A 148 -9.54 18.27 -5.72
CA PRO A 148 -10.62 17.78 -4.86
C PRO A 148 -11.55 16.78 -5.55
N ILE A 149 -11.79 16.91 -6.86
CA ILE A 149 -12.59 15.94 -7.63
C ILE A 149 -11.80 14.67 -7.85
N ALA A 150 -10.54 14.78 -8.28
CA ALA A 150 -9.64 13.66 -8.52
C ALA A 150 -9.45 12.78 -7.28
N ILE A 151 -9.24 13.38 -6.10
CA ILE A 151 -9.13 12.64 -4.83
C ILE A 151 -10.39 11.80 -4.58
N ARG A 152 -11.57 12.35 -4.88
CA ARG A 152 -12.85 11.62 -4.71
C ARG A 152 -13.00 10.49 -5.71
N LEU A 153 -12.63 10.71 -6.96
CA LEU A 153 -12.64 9.68 -8.00
C LEU A 153 -11.64 8.56 -7.71
N SER A 154 -10.49 8.88 -7.13
CA SER A 154 -9.43 7.94 -6.78
C SER A 154 -9.71 7.15 -5.50
N LEU A 155 -10.58 7.64 -4.61
CA LEU A 155 -10.75 7.08 -3.26
C LEU A 155 -11.13 5.58 -3.24
N PRO A 156 -12.07 5.08 -4.08
CA PRO A 156 -12.41 3.66 -4.07
C PRO A 156 -11.23 2.77 -4.51
N ALA A 157 -10.49 3.20 -5.54
CA ALA A 157 -9.32 2.48 -6.04
C ALA A 157 -8.17 2.51 -5.03
N TYR A 158 -7.95 3.65 -4.38
CA TYR A 158 -6.97 3.77 -3.29
C TYR A 158 -7.33 2.86 -2.11
N GLY A 159 -8.61 2.78 -1.78
CA GLY A 159 -9.11 1.85 -0.76
C GLY A 159 -8.81 0.39 -1.07
N ASN A 160 -8.99 -0.02 -2.33
CA ASN A 160 -8.60 -1.36 -2.79
C ASN A 160 -7.08 -1.60 -2.67
N GLU A 161 -6.26 -0.59 -2.96
CA GLU A 161 -4.81 -0.66 -2.79
C GLU A 161 -4.41 -0.84 -1.32
N MET A 162 -5.08 -0.14 -0.40
CA MET A 162 -4.86 -0.35 1.04
C MET A 162 -5.18 -1.80 1.45
N ILE A 163 -6.29 -2.36 0.99
CA ILE A 163 -6.64 -3.76 1.26
C ILE A 163 -5.62 -4.73 0.65
N SER A 164 -5.15 -4.43 -0.57
CA SER A 164 -4.13 -5.21 -1.26
C SER A 164 -2.83 -5.24 -0.45
N LEU A 165 -2.35 -4.08 0.00
CA LEU A 165 -1.15 -3.97 0.83
C LEU A 165 -1.33 -4.70 2.17
N MET A 166 -2.49 -4.60 2.82
CA MET A 166 -2.76 -5.31 4.09
C MET A 166 -2.51 -6.81 3.93
N LYS A 167 -3.00 -7.41 2.84
CA LYS A 167 -2.72 -8.82 2.51
C LYS A 167 -1.25 -9.03 2.12
N GLY A 168 -0.66 -8.09 1.38
CA GLY A 168 0.74 -8.11 0.96
C GLY A 168 1.73 -8.09 2.14
N THR A 169 1.36 -7.55 3.30
CA THR A 169 2.22 -7.59 4.50
C THR A 169 2.59 -9.01 4.91
N ALA A 170 1.75 -10.01 4.62
CA ALA A 170 2.05 -11.43 4.86
C ALA A 170 3.39 -11.91 4.28
N LEU A 171 3.88 -11.25 3.23
CA LEU A 171 5.16 -11.56 2.60
C LEU A 171 6.36 -11.33 3.53
N VAL A 172 6.24 -10.48 4.56
CA VAL A 172 7.33 -10.24 5.51
C VAL A 172 7.67 -11.46 6.37
N SER A 173 6.74 -12.40 6.50
CA SER A 173 6.99 -13.70 7.13
C SER A 173 8.10 -14.51 6.45
N LEU A 174 8.50 -14.12 5.23
CA LEU A 174 9.59 -14.73 4.46
C LEU A 174 10.95 -14.07 4.72
N ILE A 175 10.99 -12.93 5.40
CA ILE A 175 12.21 -12.18 5.75
C ILE A 175 12.30 -11.98 7.27
N THR A 176 12.21 -13.09 8.00
CA THR A 176 12.44 -13.22 9.46
C THR A 176 11.53 -12.41 10.39
N MET A 177 10.43 -11.86 9.88
CA MET A 177 9.46 -11.13 10.70
C MET A 177 8.28 -12.00 11.13
N TYR A 178 7.80 -11.76 12.36
CA TYR A 178 6.67 -12.46 12.97
C TYR A 178 5.41 -11.60 12.90
N ASP A 179 4.94 -11.35 11.68
CA ASP A 179 3.61 -10.78 11.47
C ASP A 179 2.53 -11.87 11.70
N ILE A 180 1.25 -11.58 11.41
CA ILE A 180 0.16 -12.56 11.54
C ILE A 180 0.53 -13.89 10.86
N THR A 181 1.05 -13.85 9.63
CA THR A 181 1.46 -15.06 8.91
C THR A 181 2.69 -15.72 9.52
N GLY A 182 3.69 -14.95 9.99
CA GLY A 182 4.87 -15.47 10.67
C GLY A 182 4.53 -16.20 11.98
N VAL A 183 3.63 -15.64 12.79
CA VAL A 183 3.13 -16.28 14.01
C VAL A 183 2.36 -17.56 13.67
N ALA A 184 1.47 -17.51 12.68
CA ALA A 184 0.73 -18.68 12.22
C ALA A 184 1.67 -19.81 11.76
N ARG A 185 2.71 -19.51 10.96
CA ARG A 185 3.70 -20.50 10.52
C ARG A 185 4.47 -21.11 11.70
N THR A 186 4.73 -20.33 12.74
CA THR A 186 5.43 -20.79 13.94
C THR A 186 4.57 -21.76 14.75
N ILE A 187 3.28 -21.48 14.90
CA ILE A 187 2.34 -22.38 15.58
C ILE A 187 2.15 -23.65 14.76
N MET A 188 1.93 -23.52 13.45
CA MET A 188 1.80 -24.65 12.53
C MET A 188 3.01 -25.59 12.59
N ALA A 189 4.23 -25.07 12.66
CA ALA A 189 5.44 -25.88 12.77
C ALA A 189 5.52 -26.70 14.07
N ARG A 190 4.74 -26.32 15.11
CA ARG A 190 4.66 -27.04 16.39
C ARG A 190 3.47 -27.99 16.46
N THR A 191 2.33 -27.59 15.88
CA THR A 191 1.07 -28.35 15.96
C THR A 191 0.85 -29.31 14.79
N PHE A 192 1.58 -29.14 13.69
CA PHE A 192 1.39 -29.87 12.43
C PHE A 192 -0.04 -29.78 11.87
N ALA A 193 -0.76 -28.71 12.22
CA ALA A 193 -2.17 -28.47 11.87
C ALA A 193 -2.31 -27.23 10.97
N PRO A 194 -1.96 -27.30 9.67
CA PRO A 194 -1.91 -26.14 8.80
C PRO A 194 -3.29 -25.52 8.54
N TYR A 195 -4.34 -26.33 8.41
CA TYR A 195 -5.67 -25.84 8.04
C TYR A 195 -6.28 -24.96 9.14
N GLU A 196 -6.29 -25.46 10.37
CA GLU A 196 -6.84 -24.79 11.55
C GLU A 196 -6.11 -23.45 11.81
N ILE A 197 -4.78 -23.48 11.71
CA ILE A 197 -3.93 -22.32 11.98
C ILE A 197 -4.06 -21.25 10.89
N PHE A 198 -4.10 -21.63 9.60
CA PHE A 198 -4.30 -20.66 8.53
C PHE A 198 -5.75 -20.13 8.45
N ILE A 199 -6.76 -20.92 8.85
CA ILE A 199 -8.13 -20.42 9.03
C ILE A 199 -8.15 -19.35 10.13
N SER A 200 -7.46 -19.60 11.24
CA SER A 200 -7.34 -18.62 12.33
C SER A 200 -6.68 -17.32 11.85
N ALA A 201 -5.58 -17.41 11.11
CA ALA A 201 -4.93 -16.25 10.50
C ALA A 201 -5.85 -15.51 9.51
N ALA A 202 -6.60 -16.25 8.69
CA ALA A 202 -7.56 -15.68 7.76
C ALA A 202 -8.67 -14.88 8.47
N ILE A 203 -9.17 -15.37 9.61
CA ILE A 203 -10.16 -14.65 10.43
C ILE A 203 -9.58 -13.30 10.91
N VAL A 204 -8.33 -13.27 11.38
CA VAL A 204 -7.67 -12.03 11.82
C VAL A 204 -7.50 -11.06 10.65
N TYR A 205 -6.97 -11.51 9.51
CA TYR A 205 -6.83 -10.66 8.31
C TYR A 205 -8.18 -10.16 7.79
N LEU A 206 -9.24 -10.98 7.86
CA LEU A 206 -10.59 -10.60 7.47
C LEU A 206 -11.12 -9.49 8.38
N GLY A 207 -10.92 -9.59 9.69
CA GLY A 207 -11.25 -8.54 10.65
C GLY A 207 -10.55 -7.22 10.33
N LEU A 208 -9.24 -7.25 10.09
CA LEU A 208 -8.46 -6.06 9.71
C LEU A 208 -8.93 -5.46 8.37
N THR A 209 -9.15 -6.30 7.36
CA THR A 209 -9.63 -5.87 6.04
C THR A 209 -11.01 -5.23 6.14
N TRP A 210 -11.90 -5.79 6.94
CA TRP A 210 -13.23 -5.25 7.19
C TRP A 210 -13.19 -3.88 7.88
N LEU A 211 -12.27 -3.68 8.83
CA LEU A 211 -12.05 -2.36 9.45
C LEU A 211 -11.62 -1.32 8.41
N ILE A 212 -10.66 -1.66 7.54
CA ILE A 212 -10.22 -0.79 6.43
C ILE A 212 -11.39 -0.48 5.50
N GLN A 213 -12.14 -1.48 5.08
CA GLN A 213 -13.30 -1.31 4.20
C GLN A 213 -14.36 -0.38 4.81
N ARG A 214 -14.64 -0.51 6.11
CA ARG A 214 -15.55 0.41 6.82
C ARG A 214 -15.01 1.82 6.90
N ALA A 215 -13.71 2.01 7.13
CA ALA A 215 -13.07 3.32 7.16
C ALA A 215 -13.18 4.01 5.78
N ILE A 216 -12.91 3.29 4.69
CA ILE A 216 -13.05 3.80 3.32
C ILE A 216 -14.51 4.14 3.01
N ALA A 217 -15.46 3.24 3.31
CA ALA A 217 -16.87 3.49 3.07
C ALA A 217 -17.42 4.67 3.89
N HIS A 218 -16.84 4.94 5.06
CA HIS A 218 -17.16 6.14 5.84
C HIS A 218 -16.59 7.40 5.17
N ALA A 219 -15.33 7.35 4.72
CA ALA A 219 -14.69 8.44 3.99
C ALA A 219 -15.45 8.77 2.70
N GLU A 220 -15.77 7.77 1.86
CA GLU A 220 -16.56 7.93 0.64
C GLU A 220 -17.89 8.62 0.90
N ARG A 221 -18.63 8.19 1.93
CA ARG A 221 -19.91 8.82 2.32
C ARG A 221 -19.74 10.28 2.71
N ARG A 222 -18.63 10.65 3.34
CA ARG A 222 -18.34 12.05 3.73
C ARG A 222 -18.01 12.91 2.51
N PHE A 223 -17.26 12.37 1.55
CA PHE A 223 -16.84 13.10 0.36
C PHE A 223 -17.90 13.18 -0.76
N SER A 224 -18.83 12.23 -0.81
CA SER A 224 -19.89 12.14 -1.81
C SER A 224 -21.22 12.80 -1.40
N ARG A 225 -21.25 13.54 -0.27
CA ARG A 225 -22.47 14.20 0.23
C ARG A 225 -23.12 15.18 -0.75
N TYR A 226 -22.38 15.69 -1.73
CA TYR A 226 -22.81 16.77 -2.62
C TYR A 226 -23.15 16.34 -4.06
N VAL A 227 -23.08 15.03 -4.38
CA VAL A 227 -23.34 14.51 -5.76
C VAL A 227 -24.63 13.67 -5.83
N ARG A 228 -25.25 13.37 -4.68
CA ARG A 228 -26.52 12.61 -4.62
C ARG A 228 -27.77 13.51 -4.44
N ALA A 229 -27.69 14.77 -4.87
CA ALA A 229 -28.84 15.68 -4.88
C ALA A 229 -29.44 15.75 -6.28
#